data_AF-A0A9E4ZYC1-F1
#
_entry.id   AF-A0A9E4ZYC1-F1
#
_cell.length_a   1.000
_cell.length_b   1.000
_cell.length_c   1.000
_cell.angle_alpha   90.00
_cell.angle_beta   90.00
_cell.angle_gamma   90.00
#
_symmetry.space_group_name_H-M   'P 1'
#
loop_
_entity.id
_entity.type
_entity.pdbx_description
1 polymer ?
#
loop_
_entity_poly.entity_id
_entity_poly.type
_entity_poly.pdbx_seq_one_letter_code
_entity_poly.pdbx_strand_id
1 'polypeptide(L)' 'PDKVDKALTSGASIIIVGRYIIGSRDVRRAAEDFLAHMPQDPDTMRLALDEDEAI' A
#
# COMPACT_ATOMS: atom_id res chain seq x y z
N PRO A 1 -4.73 11.68 2.64
CA PRO A 1 -3.33 11.55 3.11
C PRO A 1 -3.24 11.36 4.63
N ASP A 2 -3.87 12.22 5.44
CA ASP A 2 -3.70 12.29 6.90
C ASP A 2 -3.90 11.00 7.70
N LYS A 3 -4.68 10.05 7.17
CA LYS A 3 -4.93 8.74 7.82
C LYS A 3 -3.75 7.79 7.66
N VAL A 4 -2.97 7.94 6.59
CA VAL A 4 -1.77 7.14 6.31
C VAL A 4 -0.67 7.52 7.29
N ASP A 5 -0.39 8.82 7.44
CA ASP A 5 0.62 9.32 8.38
C ASP A 5 0.31 8.92 9.83
N LYS A 6 -0.97 8.95 10.21
CA LYS A 6 -1.41 8.48 11.54
C LYS A 6 -1.19 6.98 11.74
N ALA A 7 -1.43 6.16 10.71
CA ALA A 7 -1.21 4.71 10.80
C ALA A 7 0.29 4.40 10.89
N LEU A 8 1.12 5.07 10.09
CA LEU A 8 2.58 4.94 10.10
C LEU A 8 3.17 5.33 11.46
N THR A 9 2.80 6.50 11.99
CA THR A 9 3.28 6.99 13.29
C THR A 9 2.77 6.15 14.48
N SER A 10 1.66 5.43 14.32
CA SER A 10 1.14 4.52 15.35
C SER A 10 1.84 3.15 15.34
N GLY A 11 2.81 2.92 14.45
CA GLY A 11 3.58 1.67 14.37
C GLY A 11 2.78 0.50 13.79
N ALA A 12 1.82 0.76 12.90
CA ALA A 12 1.07 -0.30 12.25
C ALA A 12 1.97 -1.18 11.37
N SER A 13 1.93 -2.49 11.57
CA SER A 13 2.70 -3.46 10.78
C SER A 13 2.09 -3.74 9.40
N ILE A 14 0.78 -3.50 9.23
CA ILE A 14 0.06 -3.70 7.97
C ILE A 14 -0.94 -2.54 7.79
N ILE A 15 -0.97 -1.96 6.59
CA ILE A 15 -1.91 -0.89 6.21
C ILE A 15 -2.74 -1.35 5.02
N ILE A 16 -4.05 -1.52 5.22
CA ILE A 16 -4.99 -1.94 4.17
C ILE A 16 -5.69 -0.72 3.58
N VAL A 17 -5.60 -0.56 2.26
CA VAL A 17 -6.25 0.51 1.51
C VAL A 17 -7.13 -0.05 0.39
N GLY A 18 -8.42 0.31 0.42
CA GLY A 18 -9.42 -0.17 -0.54
C GLY A 18 -9.89 0.95 -1.47
N ARG A 19 -11.01 1.61 -1.10
CA ARG A 19 -11.73 2.58 -1.93
C ARG A 19 -10.88 3.73 -2.48
N TYR A 20 -9.82 4.12 -1.76
CA TYR A 20 -8.89 5.15 -2.22
C TYR A 20 -8.18 4.76 -3.52
N ILE A 21 -7.79 3.48 -3.65
CA ILE A 21 -7.13 2.95 -4.83
C ILE A 21 -8.16 2.55 -5.90
N ILE A 22 -9.11 1.67 -5.56
CA ILE A 22 -10.06 1.11 -6.54
C ILE A 22 -11.10 2.11 -7.03
N GLY A 23 -11.35 3.18 -6.27
CA GLY A 23 -12.28 4.26 -6.64
C GLY A 23 -11.61 5.38 -7.43
N SER A 24 -10.29 5.31 -7.63
CA SER A 24 -9.55 6.33 -8.38
C SER A 24 -9.72 6.14 -9.88
N ARG A 25 -9.76 7.26 -10.62
CA ARG A 25 -9.81 7.25 -12.09
C ARG A 25 -8.61 6.54 -12.70
N ASP A 26 -7.48 6.60 -12.01
CA ASP A 26 -6.25 5.89 -12.35
C ASP A 26 -5.77 5.12 -11.12
N VAL A 27 -6.03 3.82 -11.13
CA VAL A 27 -5.72 2.90 -10.03
C VAL A 27 -4.21 2.77 -9.83
N ARG A 28 -3.44 2.71 -10.93
CA ARG A 28 -1.99 2.52 -10.87
C ARG A 28 -1.34 3.73 -10.22
N ARG A 29 -1.69 4.92 -10.70
CA ARG A 29 -1.18 6.17 -10.13
C ARG A 29 -1.57 6.33 -8.66
N ALA A 30 -2.80 5.99 -8.28
CA ALA A 30 -3.22 6.06 -6.87
C ALA A 30 -2.45 5.09 -5.96
N ALA A 31 -2.07 3.91 -6.48
CA ALA A 31 -1.21 2.98 -5.77
C ALA A 31 0.24 3.50 -5.65
N GLU A 32 0.81 4.04 -6.73
CA GLU A 32 2.14 4.66 -6.73
C GLU A 32 2.21 5.84 -5.76
N ASP A 33 1.22 6.73 -5.79
CA ASP A 33 1.09 7.85 -4.87
C ASP A 33 1.03 7.36 -3.42
N PHE A 34 0.30 6.27 -3.14
CA PHE A 34 0.24 5.68 -1.80
C PHE A 34 1.59 5.09 -1.36
N LEU A 35 2.25 4.32 -2.24
CA LEU A 35 3.55 3.72 -1.96
C LEU A 35 4.65 4.77 -1.73
N ALA A 36 4.56 5.94 -2.36
CA ALA A 36 5.48 7.05 -2.13
C ALA A 36 5.45 7.59 -0.69
N HIS A 37 4.37 7.38 0.06
CA HIS A 37 4.25 7.76 1.46
C HIS A 37 4.73 6.66 2.42
N MET A 38 5.01 5.46 1.91
CA MET A 38 5.52 4.35 2.73
C MET A 38 7.03 4.50 2.93
N PRO A 39 7.55 4.15 4.12
CA PRO A 39 8.98 4.03 4.32
C PRO A 39 9.54 2.99 3.34
N GLN A 40 10.67 3.31 2.69
CA GLN A 40 11.38 2.40 1.81
C GLN A 40 12.07 1.35 2.69
N ASP A 41 11.33 0.32 3.08
CA ASP A 41 11.85 -0.81 3.85
C ASP A 41 11.96 -2.04 2.92
N PRO A 42 13.14 -2.70 2.84
CA PRO A 42 13.31 -3.92 2.06
C PRO A 42 12.31 -5.04 2.42
N ASP A 43 11.77 -5.06 3.64
CA ASP A 43 10.72 -6.01 4.05
C ASP A 43 9.29 -5.55 3.70
N THR A 44 9.05 -4.24 3.54
CA THR A 44 7.74 -3.67 3.20
C THR A 44 7.43 -3.82 1.70
N MET A 45 8.46 -3.89 0.86
CA MET A 45 8.32 -4.09 -0.59
C MET A 45 8.25 -5.57 -0.99
N ARG A 46 7.75 -6.44 -0.11
CA ARG A 46 7.30 -7.77 -0.53
C ARG A 46 6.01 -7.59 -1.33
N LEU A 47 6.15 -7.17 -2.58
CA LEU A 47 5.11 -7.35 -3.57
C LEU A 47 4.86 -8.86 -3.61
N ALA A 48 3.67 -9.29 -3.21
CA ALA A 48 3.19 -10.65 -3.45
C ALA A 48 2.95 -10.82 -4.95
N LEU A 49 4.03 -10.71 -5.73
CA LEU A 49 4.11 -11.21 -7.07
C LEU A 49 4.57 -12.65 -6.88
N ASP A 50 3.62 -13.56 -7.10
CA ASP A 50 3.87 -14.98 -7.28
C ASP A 50 4.07 -15.83 -6.00
N GLU A 51 3.15 -15.73 -5.03
CA GLU A 51 2.77 -16.95 -4.30
C GLU A 51 1.57 -17.56 -5.03
N ASP A 52 1.89 -18.24 -6.13
CA ASP A 52 1.15 -19.32 -6.77
C ASP A 52 -0.37 -19.20 -6.80
N GLU A 53 -0.90 -18.82 -7.98
CA GLU A 53 -2.15 -19.42 -8.47
C GLU A 53 -1.90 -20.93 -8.69
N ALA A 54 -1.80 -21.68 -7.61
CA ALA A 54 -1.80 -23.14 -7.61
C ALA A 54 -3.14 -23.65 -7.06
N ILE A 55 -4.04 -23.85 -8.03
CA ILE A 55 -5.20 -24.76 -8.03
C ILE A 55 -6.45 -24.28 -7.28
#